data_AF-A0A202BTK2-F1
#
_entry.id   AF-A0A202BTK2-F1
#
_cell.length_a   1.000
_cell.length_b   1.000
_cell.length_c   1.000
_cell.angle_alpha   90.00
_cell.angle_beta   90.00
_cell.angle_gamma   90.00
#
_symmetry.space_group_name_H-M   'P 1'
#
loop_
_entity.id
_entity.type
_entity.pdbx_description
1 polymer ?
#
loop_
_entity_poly.entity_id
_entity_poly.type
_entity_poly.pdbx_seq_one_letter_code
_entity_poly.pdbx_strand_id
1 'polypeptide(L)'
;MMKNAKQKSKKASLTAEYKTTFLMPTNFLARNGKTVYINKEFHHKLTQLVFVVGGGKLTLSDYLHNLLQHHFDDFGAEMREVYNNSDRLNF
;
A
#
# COMPACT_ATOMS: atom_id res chain seq x y z
N MET A 1 -20.99 -24.36 -18.34
CA MET A 1 -19.59 -23.86 -18.34
C MET A 1 -19.44 -22.34 -18.10
N MET A 2 -20.36 -21.64 -17.38
CA MET A 2 -20.33 -20.16 -17.28
C MET A 2 -19.79 -19.59 -15.95
N LYS A 3 -19.59 -20.40 -14.91
CA LYS A 3 -19.15 -19.91 -13.58
C LYS A 3 -17.67 -19.44 -13.55
N ASN A 4 -16.80 -20.10 -14.32
CA ASN A 4 -15.36 -19.78 -14.35
C ASN A 4 -15.04 -18.45 -15.06
N ALA A 5 -15.83 -18.02 -16.05
CA ALA A 5 -15.60 -16.77 -16.76
C ALA A 5 -15.86 -15.54 -15.86
N LYS A 6 -16.93 -15.58 -15.06
CA LYS A 6 -17.31 -14.50 -14.12
C LYS A 6 -16.33 -14.35 -12.95
N GLN A 7 -15.78 -15.47 -12.45
CA GLN A 7 -14.72 -15.44 -11.44
C GLN A 7 -13.41 -14.91 -12.00
N LYS A 8 -13.05 -15.29 -13.24
CA LYS A 8 -11.85 -14.82 -13.91
C LYS A 8 -11.90 -13.32 -14.20
N SER A 9 -13.05 -12.79 -14.62
CA SER A 9 -13.23 -11.34 -14.83
C SER A 9 -13.17 -10.54 -13.53
N LYS A 10 -13.81 -11.02 -12.45
CA LYS A 10 -13.72 -10.39 -11.12
C LYS A 10 -12.28 -10.35 -10.59
N LYS A 11 -11.53 -11.44 -10.75
CA LYS A 11 -10.11 -11.48 -10.35
C LYS A 11 -9.23 -10.53 -11.18
N ALA A 12 -9.50 -10.41 -12.48
CA ALA A 12 -8.81 -9.44 -13.35
C ALA A 12 -9.10 -8.00 -12.91
N SER A 13 -10.36 -7.70 -12.57
CA SER A 13 -10.78 -6.40 -12.02
C SER A 13 -10.02 -6.04 -10.74
N LEU A 14 -9.99 -6.96 -9.76
CA LEU A 14 -9.28 -6.74 -8.49
C LEU A 14 -7.77 -6.57 -8.69
N THR A 15 -7.19 -7.29 -9.66
CA THR A 15 -5.76 -7.16 -9.95
C THR A 15 -5.45 -5.81 -10.59
N ALA A 16 -6.33 -5.29 -11.45
CA ALA A 16 -6.20 -3.97 -12.04
C ALA A 16 -6.31 -2.88 -10.98
N GLU A 17 -7.34 -2.97 -10.13
CA GLU A 17 -7.57 -2.07 -9.01
C GLU A 17 -6.36 -2.03 -8.06
N TYR A 18 -5.85 -3.20 -7.64
CA TYR A 18 -4.66 -3.28 -6.80
C TYR A 18 -3.46 -2.56 -7.42
N LYS A 19 -3.25 -2.74 -8.73
CA LYS A 19 -2.14 -2.07 -9.45
C LYS A 19 -2.32 -0.56 -9.45
N THR A 20 -3.51 -0.06 -9.77
CA THR A 20 -3.79 1.37 -9.83
C THR A 20 -3.79 2.03 -8.47
N THR A 21 -4.09 1.29 -7.41
CA THR A 21 -4.11 1.81 -6.05
C THR A 21 -2.72 1.80 -5.41
N PHE A 22 -1.98 0.69 -5.51
CA PHE A 22 -0.75 0.52 -4.73
C PHE A 22 0.55 0.59 -5.56
N LEU A 23 0.50 0.29 -6.85
CA LEU A 23 1.68 0.13 -7.70
C LEU A 23 1.87 1.29 -8.68
N MET A 24 1.61 2.51 -8.22
CA MET A 24 1.80 3.75 -8.97
C MET A 24 3.00 4.54 -8.45
N PRO A 25 3.88 5.08 -9.32
CA PRO A 25 4.92 6.01 -8.89
C PRO A 25 4.32 7.25 -8.23
N THR A 26 5.05 7.81 -7.28
CA THR A 26 4.64 8.99 -6.52
C THR A 26 5.67 10.11 -6.66
N ASN A 27 5.32 11.32 -6.21
CA ASN A 27 6.30 12.41 -6.09
C ASN A 27 7.06 12.35 -4.75
N PHE A 28 6.87 11.29 -3.94
CA PHE A 28 7.52 11.16 -2.65
C PHE A 28 8.98 10.75 -2.82
N LEU A 29 9.87 11.58 -2.29
CA LEU A 29 11.31 11.31 -2.33
C LEU A 29 11.73 10.62 -1.04
N ALA A 30 12.27 9.41 -1.14
CA ALA A 30 12.69 8.60 0.01
C ALA A 30 13.62 9.35 0.98
N ARG A 31 14.50 10.22 0.47
CA ARG A 31 15.40 11.06 1.27
C ARG A 31 14.69 12.07 2.19
N ASN A 32 13.44 12.42 1.88
CA ASN A 32 12.60 13.30 2.69
C ASN A 32 11.77 12.49 3.72
N GLY A 33 11.87 11.16 3.68
CA GLY A 33 11.17 10.27 4.60
C GLY A 33 11.91 10.04 5.91
N LYS A 34 11.29 9.22 6.75
CA LYS A 34 11.90 8.65 7.96
C LYS A 34 12.07 7.14 7.75
N THR A 35 13.08 6.56 8.39
CA THR A 35 13.32 5.12 8.36
C THR A 35 12.49 4.42 9.43
N VAL A 36 11.85 3.31 9.06
CA VAL A 36 11.22 2.37 9.97
C VAL A 36 11.70 0.96 9.66
N TYR A 37 11.78 0.10 10.68
CA TYR A 37 12.13 -1.29 10.47
C TYR A 37 10.92 -2.07 9.95
N ILE A 38 11.14 -2.86 8.91
CA ILE A 38 10.19 -3.85 8.40
C ILE A 38 10.80 -5.21 8.63
N ASN A 39 10.00 -6.17 9.09
CA ASN A 39 10.41 -7.56 9.18
C ASN A 39 11.08 -8.03 7.86
N LYS A 40 12.15 -8.82 7.98
CA LYS A 40 12.98 -9.26 6.85
C LYS A 40 12.19 -9.98 5.75
N GLU A 41 11.25 -10.83 6.13
CA GLU A 41 10.42 -11.59 5.18
C GLU A 41 9.47 -10.65 4.41
N PHE A 42 8.83 -9.72 5.10
CA PHE A 42 7.96 -8.72 4.47
C PHE A 42 8.76 -7.81 3.55
N HIS A 43 9.91 -7.30 4.01
CA HIS A 43 10.78 -6.49 3.17
C HIS A 43 11.14 -7.22 1.86
N HIS A 44 11.49 -8.51 1.94
CA HIS A 44 11.78 -9.31 0.75
C HIS A 44 10.58 -9.42 -0.19
N LYS A 45 9.40 -9.80 0.32
CA LYS A 45 8.18 -9.94 -0.49
C LYS A 45 7.78 -8.63 -1.17
N LEU A 46 7.81 -7.51 -0.43
CA LEU A 46 7.47 -6.19 -0.96
C LEU A 46 8.47 -5.74 -2.03
N THR A 47 9.76 -5.92 -1.77
CA THR A 47 10.82 -5.57 -2.74
C THR A 47 10.68 -6.39 -4.02
N GLN A 48 10.43 -7.70 -3.92
CA GLN A 48 10.21 -8.55 -5.08
C GLN A 48 8.99 -8.11 -5.89
N LEU A 49 7.87 -7.83 -5.23
CA LEU A 49 6.65 -7.35 -5.89
C LEU A 49 6.92 -6.06 -6.68
N VAL A 50 7.52 -5.07 -6.02
CA VAL A 50 7.84 -3.78 -6.63
C VAL A 50 8.82 -3.93 -7.78
N PHE A 51 9.85 -4.76 -7.64
CA PHE A 51 10.85 -4.96 -8.69
C PHE A 51 10.25 -5.63 -9.94
N VAL A 52 9.47 -6.70 -9.75
CA VAL A 52 8.88 -7.47 -10.87
C VAL A 52 7.82 -6.67 -11.61
N VAL A 53 7.00 -5.90 -10.90
CA VAL A 53 5.87 -5.18 -11.51
C VAL A 53 6.25 -3.76 -11.93
N GLY A 54 7.20 -3.14 -11.22
CA GLY A 54 7.53 -1.72 -11.32
C GLY A 54 8.41 -1.32 -12.50
N GLY A 55 9.04 -2.27 -13.19
CA GLY A 55 9.86 -2.00 -14.38
C GLY A 55 10.94 -0.93 -14.17
N GLY A 56 11.45 -0.79 -12.94
CA GLY A 56 12.45 0.22 -12.55
C GLY A 56 11.92 1.63 -12.24
N LYS A 57 10.62 1.88 -12.40
CA LYS A 57 10.01 3.20 -12.12
C LYS A 57 9.28 3.27 -10.77
N LEU A 58 8.90 2.12 -10.23
CA LEU A 58 8.27 2.02 -8.91
C LEU A 58 9.34 1.68 -7.87
N THR A 59 9.39 2.45 -6.80
CA THR A 59 10.26 2.19 -5.66
C THR A 59 9.47 1.56 -4.51
N LEU A 60 10.18 0.95 -3.55
CA LEU A 60 9.55 0.47 -2.32
C LEU A 60 8.92 1.63 -1.54
N SER A 61 9.51 2.83 -1.62
CA SER A 61 8.96 4.04 -1.01
C SER A 61 7.65 4.48 -1.65
N ASP A 62 7.52 4.41 -2.98
CA ASP A 62 6.24 4.68 -3.66
C ASP A 62 5.14 3.73 -3.21
N TYR A 63 5.46 2.43 -3.17
CA TYR A 63 4.52 1.41 -2.73
C TYR A 63 4.04 1.64 -1.29
N LEU A 64 4.98 1.89 -0.37
CA LEU A 64 4.64 2.15 1.03
C LEU A 64 3.89 3.47 1.20
N HIS A 65 4.20 4.49 0.41
CA HIS A 65 3.47 5.76 0.41
C HIS A 65 2.00 5.54 0.02
N ASN A 66 1.74 4.84 -1.10
CA ASN A 66 0.37 4.54 -1.54
C ASN A 66 -0.38 3.68 -0.52
N LEU A 67 0.28 2.67 0.06
CA LEU A 67 -0.30 1.79 1.06
C LEU A 67 -0.73 2.58 2.30
N LEU A 68 0.13 3.46 2.80
CA LEU A 68 -0.17 4.30 3.96
C LEU A 68 -1.24 5.34 3.63
N GLN A 69 -1.19 5.98 2.47
CA GLN A 69 -2.20 6.95 2.04
C GLN A 69 -3.59 6.30 2.02
N HIS A 70 -3.73 5.15 1.35
CA HIS A 70 -4.98 4.40 1.31
C HIS A 70 -5.45 3.97 2.70
N HIS A 71 -4.53 3.52 3.56
CA HIS A 71 -4.87 3.16 4.94
C HIS A 71 -5.40 4.37 5.72
N PHE A 72 -4.80 5.54 5.57
CA PHE A 72 -5.28 6.76 6.22
C PHE A 72 -6.59 7.29 5.64
N ASP A 73 -6.82 7.12 4.34
CA ASP A 73 -8.08 7.50 3.71
C ASP A 73 -9.24 6.62 4.21
N ASP A 74 -9.01 5.31 4.36
CA ASP A 74 -10.03 4.36 4.81
C ASP A 74 -10.27 4.37 6.32
N PHE A 75 -9.20 4.54 7.12
CA PHE A 75 -9.24 4.32 8.58
C PHE A 75 -8.84 5.55 9.40
N GLY A 76 -8.61 6.70 8.76
CA GLY A 76 -8.10 7.89 9.43
C GLY A 76 -9.06 8.49 10.45
N ALA A 77 -10.37 8.21 10.35
CA ALA A 77 -11.36 8.64 11.34
C ALA A 77 -11.26 7.78 12.62
N GLU A 78 -11.22 6.46 12.46
CA GLU A 78 -11.08 5.47 13.52
C GLU A 78 -9.73 5.62 14.23
N MET A 79 -8.65 5.86 13.47
CA MET A 79 -7.33 6.15 14.07
C MET A 79 -7.39 7.40 14.97
N ARG A 80 -8.10 8.44 14.56
CA ARG A 80 -8.29 9.66 15.37
C ARG A 80 -9.13 9.39 16.61
N GLU A 81 -10.16 8.57 16.50
CA GLU A 81 -10.97 8.16 17.65
C GLU A 81 -10.16 7.36 18.67
N VAL A 82 -9.38 6.37 18.20
CA VAL A 82 -8.46 5.59 19.06
C VAL A 82 -7.45 6.52 19.75
N TYR A 83 -6.93 7.51 19.03
CA TYR A 83 -5.99 8.46 19.57
C TYR A 83 -6.61 9.39 20.63
N ASN A 84 -7.74 10.03 20.33
CA ASN A 84 -8.38 10.98 21.24
C ASN A 84 -8.91 10.30 22.52
N ASN A 85 -9.28 9.03 22.43
CA ASN A 85 -9.71 8.22 23.57
C ASN A 85 -8.54 7.61 24.35
N SER A 86 -7.31 7.76 23.87
CA SER A 86 -6.12 7.45 24.65
C SER A 86 -5.61 8.74 25.30
N ASP A 87 -5.97 8.93 26.58
CA ASP A 87 -5.60 10.05 27.48
C ASP A 87 -4.09 10.40 27.61
N ARG A 88 -3.22 9.94 26.70
CA ARG A 88 -1.77 9.98 26.84
C ARG A 88 -0.98 10.61 25.71
N LEU A 89 -1.58 11.07 24.64
CA LEU A 89 -0.81 11.75 23.61
C LEU A 89 -1.61 12.95 23.10
N ASN A 90 -1.03 14.14 23.21
CA ASN A 90 -1.45 15.34 22.48
C ASN A 90 -0.62 15.38 21.19
N PHE A 91 -1.28 15.42 20.02
CA PHE A 91 -0.60 15.51 18.72
C PHE A 91 -0.34 16.97 18.37
#